data_AF-A0A941ZH95-F1
#
_entry.id   AF-A0A941ZH95-F1
#
_cell.length_a   1.000
_cell.length_b   1.000
_cell.length_c   1.000
_cell.angle_alpha   90.00
_cell.angle_beta   90.00
_cell.angle_gamma   90.00
#
_symmetry.space_group_name_H-M   'P 1'
#
loop_
_entity.id
_entity.type
_entity.pdbx_description
1 polymer ?
#
loop_
_entity_poly.entity_id
_entity_poly.type
_entity_poly.pdbx_seq_one_letter_code
_entity_poly.pdbx_strand_id
1 'polypeptide(L)'
;VLALVLALSATTGLMAFEAFSPVAMLHRELLYGVGLGLTGALGIFLLDALVLRHGWCGSLCPLGAFWSIVGRAAQVRVAFDDDSCTRCGDCVKLCPEPRVLHFGNAAATGMIASGECTNCGRCIAVCPESSLRFDLRARIRGAAKRAAAQQSTTGGTT
;
A
#
# COMPACT_ATOMS: atom_id res chain seq x y z
N VAL A 1 0.59 6.32 14.69
CA VAL A 1 0.77 7.57 13.89
C VAL A 1 -0.54 8.31 13.72
N LEU A 2 -1.56 7.75 13.07
CA LEU A 2 -2.84 8.44 12.81
C LEU A 2 -3.56 8.93 14.09
N ALA A 3 -3.61 8.09 15.14
CA ALA A 3 -4.18 8.47 16.43
C ALA A 3 -3.36 9.55 17.16
N LEU A 4 -2.03 9.51 17.04
CA LEU A 4 -1.12 10.52 17.61
C LEU A 4 -1.29 11.87 16.89
N VAL A 5 -1.42 11.86 15.55
CA VAL A 5 -1.65 13.06 14.73
C VAL A 5 -3.03 13.66 15.00
N LEU A 6 -4.07 12.84 15.18
CA LEU A 6 -5.41 13.31 15.56
C LEU A 6 -5.45 13.90 16.97
N ALA A 7 -4.78 13.26 17.93
CA ALA A 7 -4.68 13.78 19.30
C ALA A 7 -3.90 15.10 19.35
N LEU A 8 -2.77 15.19 18.65
CA LEU A 8 -1.99 16.43 18.54
C LEU A 8 -2.81 17.53 17.86
N SER A 9 -3.51 17.25 16.75
CA SER A 9 -4.39 18.22 16.06
C SER A 9 -5.51 18.73 16.97
N ALA A 10 -6.13 17.83 17.75
CA ALA A 10 -7.18 18.20 18.71
C ALA A 10 -6.65 19.11 19.83
N THR A 11 -5.41 18.91 20.26
CA THR A 11 -4.78 19.74 21.31
C THR A 11 -4.22 21.06 20.79
N THR A 12 -3.69 21.11 19.57
CA THR A 12 -3.01 22.32 19.07
C THR A 12 -3.94 23.31 18.38
N GLY A 13 -5.18 22.92 18.01
CA GLY A 13 -6.16 23.79 17.33
C GLY A 13 -5.74 24.31 15.95
N LEU A 14 -4.49 24.07 15.58
CA LEU A 14 -3.90 24.30 14.27
C LEU A 14 -4.20 23.10 13.37
N MET A 15 -4.51 23.40 12.11
CA MET A 15 -4.54 22.41 11.03
C MET A 15 -3.12 21.86 10.84
N ALA A 16 -2.67 20.95 11.69
CA ALA A 16 -1.35 20.31 11.65
C ALA A 16 -1.07 19.62 10.30
N PHE A 17 -2.13 19.37 9.54
CA PHE A 17 -2.11 18.88 8.17
C PHE A 17 -1.51 19.87 7.16
N GLU A 18 -1.71 21.18 7.39
CA GLU A 18 -1.27 22.23 6.48
C GLU A 18 0.24 22.49 6.61
N ALA A 19 0.78 22.37 7.83
CA ALA A 19 2.20 22.53 8.13
C ALA A 19 3.11 21.44 7.52
N PHE A 20 2.56 20.26 7.21
CA PHE A 20 3.30 19.16 6.59
C PHE A 20 3.06 19.04 5.07
N SER A 21 2.12 19.81 4.52
CA SER A 21 1.91 19.79 3.07
C SER A 21 2.89 20.75 2.40
N PRO A 22 3.80 20.26 1.53
CA PRO A 22 4.70 21.14 0.79
C PRO A 22 3.93 22.11 -0.12
N VAL A 23 2.70 21.75 -0.50
CA VAL A 23 1.77 22.60 -1.27
C VAL A 23 1.31 23.82 -0.49
N ALA A 24 0.95 23.68 0.80
CA ALA A 24 0.54 24.84 1.60
C ALA A 24 1.73 25.70 2.05
N MET A 25 2.92 25.11 2.25
CA MET A 25 4.15 25.92 2.40
C MET A 25 4.41 26.75 1.14
N LEU A 26 4.31 26.14 -0.05
CA LEU A 26 4.45 26.88 -1.32
C LEU A 26 3.45 28.02 -1.46
N HIS A 27 2.18 27.78 -1.10
CA HIS A 27 1.12 28.78 -1.24
C HIS A 27 1.25 29.92 -0.21
N ARG A 28 1.82 29.62 0.96
CA ARG A 28 2.11 30.61 2.01
C ARG A 28 3.36 31.44 1.66
N GLU A 29 4.39 30.82 1.08
CA GLU A 29 5.59 31.53 0.63
C GLU A 29 5.34 32.47 -0.55
N LEU A 30 4.39 32.12 -1.44
CA LEU A 30 4.00 32.98 -2.56
C LEU A 30 3.31 34.28 -2.11
N LEU A 31 2.68 34.28 -0.92
CA LEU A 31 1.95 35.44 -0.38
C LEU A 31 2.79 36.33 0.56
N TYR A 32 3.75 35.79 1.32
CA TYR A 32 4.46 36.54 2.39
C TYR A 32 5.88 37.00 2.05
N GLY A 33 6.38 36.74 0.85
CA GLY A 33 7.67 37.26 0.41
C GLY A 33 8.87 36.39 0.84
N VAL A 34 9.81 36.32 -0.10
CA VAL A 34 10.91 35.36 -0.19
C VAL A 34 12.02 35.71 0.80
N GLY A 35 12.35 34.84 1.76
CA GLY A 35 13.53 35.07 2.59
C GLY A 35 13.87 33.98 3.62
N LEU A 36 12.91 33.59 4.46
CA LEU A 36 13.16 32.61 5.55
C LEU A 36 12.48 31.26 5.33
N GLY A 37 11.45 31.20 4.48
CA GLY A 37 10.74 29.97 4.14
C GLY A 37 11.59 29.02 3.28
N LEU A 38 12.22 29.54 2.23
CA LEU A 38 12.92 28.73 1.22
C LEU A 38 14.11 27.95 1.77
N THR A 39 14.85 28.53 2.72
CA THR A 39 15.93 27.82 3.44
C THR A 39 15.39 26.71 4.34
N GLY A 40 14.23 26.94 4.98
CA GLY A 40 13.54 25.92 5.78
C GLY A 40 12.94 24.82 4.92
N ALA A 41 12.29 25.19 3.81
CA ALA A 41 11.71 24.27 2.83
C ALA A 41 12.79 23.42 2.16
N LEU A 42 13.89 24.03 1.70
CA LEU A 42 15.03 23.31 1.13
C LEU A 42 15.69 22.40 2.19
N GLY A 43 15.82 22.84 3.44
CA GLY A 43 16.33 22.02 4.54
C GLY A 43 15.44 20.80 4.86
N ILE A 44 14.12 20.99 4.92
CA ILE A 44 13.15 19.90 5.08
C ILE A 44 13.20 18.96 3.88
N PHE A 45 13.25 19.48 2.66
CA PHE A 45 13.24 18.68 1.43
C PHE A 45 14.54 17.87 1.29
N LEU A 46 15.68 18.45 1.67
CA LEU A 46 16.97 17.79 1.65
C LEU A 46 17.08 16.76 2.77
N LEU A 47 16.55 17.04 3.97
CA LEU A 47 16.45 16.08 5.08
C LEU A 47 15.52 14.91 4.72
N ASP A 48 14.36 15.19 4.12
CA ASP A 48 13.39 14.17 3.70
C ASP A 48 13.97 13.29 2.57
N ALA A 49 14.65 13.92 1.60
CA ALA A 49 15.35 13.24 0.51
C ALA A 49 16.57 12.42 0.97
N LEU A 50 17.32 12.87 1.99
CA LEU A 50 18.50 12.14 2.50
C LEU A 50 18.15 11.06 3.53
N VAL A 51 17.19 11.31 4.43
CA VAL A 51 16.93 10.45 5.59
C VAL A 51 15.93 9.33 5.28
N LEU A 52 14.96 9.51 4.39
CA LEU A 52 13.89 8.53 4.18
C LEU A 52 13.69 8.16 2.72
N ARG A 53 14.64 7.40 2.17
CA ARG A 53 14.43 6.69 0.91
C ARG A 53 13.24 5.72 1.05
N HIS A 54 12.07 6.11 0.55
CA HIS A 54 10.87 5.30 0.29
C HIS A 54 9.89 5.02 1.45
N GLY A 55 10.06 5.56 2.67
CA GLY A 55 9.20 5.22 3.83
C GLY A 55 8.08 6.21 4.21
N TRP A 56 8.23 7.50 3.89
CA TRP A 56 7.42 8.55 4.52
C TRP A 56 6.05 8.79 3.85
N CYS A 57 5.98 8.73 2.53
CA CYS A 57 4.74 8.96 1.76
C CYS A 57 3.65 7.89 1.97
N GLY A 58 4.00 6.66 2.36
CA GLY A 58 3.04 5.59 2.62
C GLY A 58 2.58 5.50 4.09
N SER A 59 3.50 5.72 5.05
CA SER A 59 3.27 5.39 6.46
C SER A 59 3.21 6.58 7.43
N LEU A 60 3.83 7.72 7.10
CA LEU A 60 3.90 8.88 8.00
C LEU A 60 3.10 10.09 7.51
N CYS A 61 2.85 10.22 6.20
CA CYS A 61 1.92 11.21 5.70
C CYS A 61 0.48 10.81 6.11
N PRO A 62 -0.27 11.66 6.83
CA PRO A 62 -1.65 11.36 7.22
C PRO A 62 -2.58 11.17 6.01
N LEU A 63 -2.24 11.77 4.86
CA LEU A 63 -2.90 11.48 3.58
C LEU A 63 -2.54 10.08 3.06
N GLY A 64 -1.26 9.68 3.11
CA GLY A 64 -0.79 8.35 2.69
C GLY A 64 -1.38 7.21 3.53
N ALA A 65 -1.47 7.40 4.85
CA ALA A 65 -2.11 6.44 5.75
C ALA A 65 -3.62 6.33 5.51
N PHE A 66 -4.30 7.45 5.19
CA PHE A 66 -5.69 7.43 4.75
C PHE A 66 -5.87 6.68 3.42
N TRP A 67 -5.01 6.96 2.43
CA TRP A 67 -5.03 6.27 1.13
C TRP A 67 -4.65 4.78 1.24
N SER A 68 -3.80 4.36 2.17
CA SER A 68 -3.54 2.93 2.46
C SER A 68 -4.79 2.24 3.02
N ILE A 69 -5.58 2.91 3.87
CA ILE A 69 -6.85 2.39 4.37
C ILE A 69 -7.92 2.31 3.26
N VAL A 70 -8.04 3.34 2.41
CA VAL A 70 -8.91 3.30 1.23
C VAL A 70 -8.44 2.24 0.23
N GLY A 71 -7.14 2.09 0.04
CA GLY A 71 -6.52 1.03 -0.75
C GLY A 71 -6.82 -0.37 -0.20
N ARG A 72 -6.86 -0.56 1.13
CA ARG A 72 -7.33 -1.80 1.78
C ARG A 72 -8.80 -2.12 1.48
N ALA A 73 -9.62 -1.11 1.20
CA ALA A 73 -11.01 -1.28 0.77
C ALA A 73 -11.17 -1.59 -0.73
N ALA A 74 -10.08 -1.52 -1.52
CA ALA A 74 -10.11 -1.85 -2.94
C ALA A 74 -10.70 -3.25 -3.15
N GLN A 75 -11.82 -3.27 -3.88
CA GLN A 75 -12.53 -4.50 -4.21
C GLN A 75 -11.75 -5.34 -5.23
N VAL A 76 -11.00 -4.68 -6.12
CA VAL A 76 -10.13 -5.36 -7.09
C VAL A 76 -8.77 -5.62 -6.45
N ARG A 77 -8.36 -6.89 -6.47
CA ARG A 77 -7.11 -7.36 -5.89
C ARG A 77 -6.44 -8.33 -6.85
N VAL A 78 -5.12 -8.41 -6.76
CA VAL A 78 -4.36 -9.42 -7.50
C VAL A 78 -4.55 -10.76 -6.77
N ALA A 79 -5.31 -11.66 -7.40
CA ALA A 79 -5.42 -13.05 -7.03
C ALA A 79 -4.10 -13.75 -7.32
N PHE A 80 -3.74 -14.67 -6.42
CA PHE A 80 -2.52 -15.46 -6.51
C PHE A 80 -2.92 -16.93 -6.47
N ASP A 81 -2.46 -17.66 -7.47
CA ASP A 81 -2.61 -19.10 -7.57
C ASP A 81 -1.28 -19.78 -7.22
N ASP A 82 -1.25 -20.54 -6.11
CA ASP A 82 -0.02 -21.20 -5.64
C ASP A 82 0.28 -22.46 -6.48
N ASP A 83 -0.74 -23.12 -7.04
CA ASP A 83 -0.58 -24.37 -7.80
C ASP A 83 0.15 -24.13 -9.13
N SER A 84 -0.10 -22.99 -9.78
CA SER A 84 0.56 -22.58 -11.02
C SER A 84 1.84 -21.77 -10.81
N CYS A 85 2.19 -21.40 -9.57
CA CYS A 85 3.33 -20.53 -9.31
C CYS A 85 4.64 -21.31 -9.13
N THR A 86 5.61 -21.09 -10.02
CA THR A 86 6.97 -21.65 -9.93
C THR A 86 7.89 -20.91 -8.95
N ARG A 87 7.40 -19.85 -8.28
CA ARG A 87 8.16 -19.00 -7.33
C ARG A 87 9.46 -18.43 -7.89
N CYS A 88 9.49 -18.09 -9.18
CA CYS A 88 10.66 -17.51 -9.86
C CYS A 88 11.13 -16.15 -9.32
N GLY A 89 10.25 -15.37 -8.68
CA GLY A 89 10.58 -14.11 -8.01
C GLY A 89 10.64 -12.86 -8.91
N ASP A 90 10.36 -12.97 -10.21
CA ASP A 90 10.43 -11.81 -11.12
C ASP A 90 9.39 -10.74 -10.81
N CYS A 91 8.22 -11.15 -10.33
CA CYS A 91 7.17 -10.25 -9.84
C CYS A 91 7.63 -9.39 -8.64
N VAL A 92 8.56 -9.88 -7.81
CA VAL A 92 9.10 -9.15 -6.65
C VAL A 92 10.10 -8.09 -7.11
N LYS A 93 10.94 -8.41 -8.10
CA LYS A 93 11.98 -7.50 -8.63
C LYS A 93 11.39 -6.24 -9.28
N LEU A 94 10.27 -6.38 -9.97
CA LEU A 94 9.59 -5.25 -10.64
C LEU A 94 8.65 -4.46 -9.72
N CYS A 95 8.36 -4.97 -8.52
CA CYS A 95 7.42 -4.31 -7.64
C CYS A 95 8.06 -3.05 -7.04
N PRO A 96 7.40 -1.87 -7.12
CA PRO A 96 7.90 -0.65 -6.48
C PRO A 96 8.00 -0.79 -4.95
N GLU A 97 7.19 -1.68 -4.36
CA GLU A 97 7.23 -2.03 -2.94
C GLU A 97 7.41 -3.55 -2.80
N PRO A 98 8.64 -4.09 -2.86
CA PRO A 98 8.87 -5.54 -2.89
C PRO A 98 8.34 -6.25 -1.63
N ARG A 99 8.16 -5.53 -0.51
CA ARG A 99 7.60 -6.04 0.74
C ARG A 99 6.13 -6.48 0.64
N VAL A 100 5.40 -6.12 -0.43
CA VAL A 100 4.00 -6.54 -0.59
C VAL A 100 3.84 -7.96 -1.13
N LEU A 101 4.82 -8.48 -1.87
CA LEU A 101 4.76 -9.83 -2.47
C LEU A 101 5.50 -10.84 -1.57
N HIS A 102 4.81 -11.30 -0.53
CA HIS A 102 5.25 -12.45 0.26
C HIS A 102 4.49 -13.69 -0.20
N PHE A 103 5.17 -14.63 -0.86
CA PHE A 103 4.56 -15.85 -1.40
C PHE A 103 3.78 -16.66 -0.35
N GLY A 104 4.32 -16.82 0.87
CA GLY A 104 3.63 -17.54 1.94
C GLY A 104 2.29 -16.90 2.36
N ASN A 105 2.26 -15.57 2.48
CA ASN A 105 1.03 -14.85 2.81
C ASN A 105 0.06 -14.85 1.63
N ALA A 106 0.57 -14.68 0.42
CA ALA A 106 -0.24 -14.69 -0.80
C ALA A 106 -0.90 -16.05 -1.03
N ALA A 107 -0.19 -17.16 -0.81
CA ALA A 107 -0.71 -18.52 -0.87
C ALA A 107 -1.79 -18.75 0.20
N ALA A 108 -1.56 -18.33 1.44
CA ALA A 108 -2.53 -18.48 2.52
C ALA A 108 -3.84 -17.73 2.27
N THR A 109 -3.78 -16.54 1.65
CA THR A 109 -4.98 -15.74 1.35
C THR A 109 -5.53 -15.90 -0.08
N GLY A 110 -4.81 -16.58 -0.98
CA GLY A 110 -5.12 -16.66 -2.42
C GLY A 110 -5.05 -15.31 -3.15
N MET A 111 -4.43 -14.30 -2.55
CA MET A 111 -4.34 -12.93 -3.06
C MET A 111 -3.28 -12.12 -2.32
N ILE A 112 -2.85 -11.01 -2.94
CA ILE A 112 -2.01 -10.02 -2.26
C ILE A 112 -2.87 -9.15 -1.32
N ALA A 113 -2.80 -9.48 -0.02
CA ALA A 113 -3.60 -8.86 1.04
C ALA A 113 -3.02 -7.54 1.60
N SER A 114 -1.81 -7.15 1.17
CA SER A 114 -1.15 -5.94 1.67
C SER A 114 -1.90 -4.66 1.29
N GLY A 115 -2.06 -3.74 2.24
CA GLY A 115 -2.64 -2.41 1.98
C GLY A 115 -1.83 -1.55 1.02
N GLU A 116 -0.51 -1.77 1.00
CA GLU A 116 0.45 -1.02 0.18
C GLU A 116 0.48 -1.47 -1.30
N CYS A 117 -0.30 -2.49 -1.68
CA CYS A 117 -0.40 -2.89 -3.08
C CYS A 117 -1.27 -1.87 -3.84
N THR A 118 -0.67 -1.13 -4.77
CA THR A 118 -1.32 -0.13 -5.60
C THR A 118 -2.09 -0.70 -6.80
N ASN A 119 -2.17 -2.03 -6.94
CA ASN A 119 -2.79 -2.70 -8.09
C ASN A 119 -2.24 -2.22 -9.45
N CYS A 120 -0.94 -1.92 -9.53
CA CYS A 120 -0.31 -1.42 -10.77
C CYS A 120 -0.23 -2.44 -11.91
N GLY A 121 -0.47 -3.73 -11.66
CA GLY A 121 -0.54 -4.78 -12.68
C GLY A 121 0.81 -5.23 -13.27
N ARG A 122 1.93 -4.62 -12.89
CA ARG A 122 3.28 -5.01 -13.38
C ARG A 122 3.62 -6.48 -13.10
N CYS A 123 3.20 -7.00 -11.96
CA CYS A 123 3.41 -8.41 -11.60
C CYS A 123 2.66 -9.39 -12.50
N ILE A 124 1.50 -8.98 -13.05
CA ILE A 124 0.70 -9.81 -13.96
C ILE A 124 1.38 -9.87 -15.34
N ALA A 125 1.88 -8.74 -15.82
CA ALA A 125 2.51 -8.64 -17.12
C ALA A 125 3.83 -9.43 -17.24
N VAL A 126 4.57 -9.57 -16.14
CA VAL A 126 5.88 -10.27 -16.12
C VAL A 126 5.77 -11.75 -15.77
N CYS A 127 4.62 -12.22 -15.28
CA CYS A 127 4.49 -13.60 -14.83
C CYS A 127 4.42 -14.56 -16.04
N PRO A 128 5.41 -15.47 -16.21
CA PRO A 128 5.42 -16.39 -17.35
C PRO A 128 4.28 -17.41 -17.29
N GLU A 129 3.92 -17.85 -16.08
CA GLU A 129 2.87 -18.85 -15.84
C GLU A 129 1.46 -18.24 -15.72
N SER A 130 1.33 -16.92 -15.83
CA SER A 130 0.06 -16.20 -15.63
C SER A 130 -0.64 -16.49 -14.28
N SER A 131 0.12 -16.86 -13.24
CA SER A 131 -0.39 -17.23 -11.90
C SER A 131 -0.94 -16.06 -11.08
N LEU A 132 -0.80 -14.83 -11.61
CA LEU A 132 -1.32 -13.61 -11.02
C LEU A 132 -2.39 -13.00 -11.94
N ARG A 133 -3.56 -12.67 -11.39
CA ARG A 133 -4.65 -12.04 -12.15
C ARG A 133 -5.42 -11.05 -11.30
N PHE A 134 -6.07 -10.07 -11.93
CA PHE A 134 -7.03 -9.23 -11.21
C PHE A 134 -8.34 -9.96 -11.01
N ASP A 135 -8.81 -10.00 -9.77
CA ASP A 135 -10.13 -10.52 -9.43
C ASP A 135 -10.74 -9.70 -8.29
N LEU A 136 -12.05 -9.84 -8.10
CA LEU A 136 -12.74 -9.24 -6.98
C LEU A 136 -12.41 -9.99 -5.70
N ARG A 137 -12.08 -9.25 -4.64
CA ARG A 137 -11.86 -9.76 -3.30
C ARG A 137 -13.01 -10.63 -2.78
N ALA A 138 -14.25 -10.33 -3.20
CA ALA A 138 -15.42 -11.14 -2.89
C ALA A 138 -15.41 -12.49 -3.61
N ARG A 139 -14.98 -12.53 -4.89
CA ARG A 139 -14.85 -13.76 -5.67
C ARG A 139 -13.71 -14.64 -5.17
N ILE A 140 -12.55 -14.06 -4.87
CA ILE A 140 -11.39 -14.79 -4.32
C ILE A 140 -11.75 -15.46 -2.98
N ARG A 141 -12.36 -14.70 -2.05
CA ARG A 141 -12.83 -15.25 -0.76
C ARG A 141 -13.96 -16.27 -0.94
N GLY A 142 -14.84 -16.06 -1.92
CA GLY A 142 -15.90 -17.00 -2.28
C GLY A 142 -15.34 -18.32 -2.82
N ALA A 143 -14.31 -18.27 -3.67
CA ALA A 143 -13.62 -19.43 -4.21
C ALA A 143 -12.90 -20.20 -3.10
N ALA A 144 -12.16 -19.52 -2.22
CA ALA A 144 -11.52 -20.14 -1.05
C ALA A 144 -12.52 -20.83 -0.11
N LYS A 145 -13.69 -20.20 0.16
CA LYS A 145 -14.76 -20.82 0.96
C LYS A 145 -15.37 -22.04 0.29
N ARG A 146 -15.58 -22.02 -1.04
CA ARG A 146 -16.11 -23.16 -1.81
C ARG A 146 -15.12 -24.33 -1.82
N ALA A 147 -13.84 -24.05 -2.04
CA ALA A 147 -12.77 -25.04 -1.97
C ALA A 147 -12.69 -25.69 -0.57
N ALA A 148 -12.77 -24.90 0.50
CA ALA A 148 -12.80 -25.41 1.87
C ALA A 148 -14.07 -26.23 2.18
N ALA A 149 -15.24 -25.82 1.66
CA ALA A 149 -16.48 -26.58 1.83
C ALA A 149 -16.44 -27.93 1.07
N GLN A 150 -15.84 -27.99 -0.11
CA GLN A 150 -15.71 -29.22 -0.90
C GLN A 150 -14.69 -30.22 -0.31
N GLN A 151 -13.71 -29.74 0.45
CA GLN A 151 -12.78 -30.61 1.21
C GLN A 151 -13.44 -31.29 2.42
N SER A 152 -14.48 -30.68 3.02
CA SER A 152 -15.25 -31.34 4.11
C SER A 152 -16.18 -32.46 3.64
N THR A 153 -16.61 -32.45 2.37
CA THR A 153 -17.48 -33.50 1.80
C THR A 153 -16.71 -34.70 1.26
N THR A 154 -15.39 -34.59 1.08
CA THR A 154 -14.55 -35.65 0.50
C THR A 154 -13.75 -36.45 1.54
N GLY A 155 -13.72 -36.02 2.80
CA GLY A 155 -13.04 -36.74 3.91
C GLY A 155 -13.90 -37.77 4.68
N GLY A 156 -15.09 -38.13 4.18
CA GLY A 156 -16.05 -39.02 4.87
C GLY A 156 -16.34 -40.35 4.18
N THR A 157 -15.48 -40.80 3.26
CA THR A 157 -15.61 -42.10 2.58
C THR A 157 -14.28 -42.87 2.61
N THR A 158 -13.86 -43.26 3.81
CA THR A 158 -13.00 -44.42 4.06
C THR A 158 -13.26 -44.93 5.45
#